data_AF-A0A7C2A3V4-F1
#
_entry.id   AF-A0A7C2A3V4-F1
#
_cell.length_a   1.000
_cell.length_b   1.000
_cell.length_c   1.000
_cell.angle_alpha   90.00
_cell.angle_beta   90.00
_cell.angle_gamma   90.00
#
_symmetry.space_group_name_H-M   'P 1'
#
loop_
_entity.id
_entity.type
_entity.pdbx_description
1 polymer ?
#
loop_
_entity_poly.entity_id
_entity_poly.type
_entity_poly.pdbx_seq_one_letter_code
_entity_poly.pdbx_strand_id
1 'polypeptide(L)'
;MDLIMLPQHWSAFLCISVIVAVFLIGYIRGWLMTHTLIIANFAVFLVTPPFYREIVYGFYGHGLICAGLGFRPIYLSSISFLPEWYTFLTSMFIHGGFFH
;
A
#
# COMPACT_ATOMS: atom_id res chain seq x y z
N MET A 1 -14.78 8.83 21.61
CA MET A 1 -13.91 7.72 21.20
C MET A 1 -12.74 8.33 20.48
N ASP A 2 -11.54 8.11 20.99
CA ASP A 2 -10.34 8.68 20.40
C ASP A 2 -9.97 7.86 19.16
N LEU A 3 -9.83 8.56 18.04
CA LEU A 3 -9.46 8.01 16.75
C LEU A 3 -7.96 7.69 16.79
N ILE A 4 -7.62 6.40 16.68
CA ILE A 4 -6.22 5.97 16.65
C ILE A 4 -5.84 5.66 15.20
N MET A 5 -5.12 6.58 14.57
CA MET A 5 -4.41 6.33 13.32
C MET A 5 -3.14 5.54 13.64
N LEU A 6 -2.92 4.42 12.94
CA LEU A 6 -1.69 3.66 13.13
C LEU A 6 -0.53 4.38 12.44
N PRO A 7 0.67 4.41 13.05
CA PRO A 7 1.85 4.94 12.38
C PRO A 7 2.13 4.13 11.12
N GLN A 8 2.65 4.80 10.08
CA GLN A 8 2.95 4.17 8.80
C GLN A 8 4.46 4.02 8.62
N HIS A 9 4.89 2.84 8.17
CA HIS A 9 6.30 2.61 7.85
C HIS A 9 6.71 3.39 6.59
N TRP A 10 7.96 3.84 6.54
CA TRP A 10 8.44 4.69 5.43
C TRP A 10 8.34 4.01 4.05
N SER A 11 8.44 2.69 4.00
CA SER A 11 8.29 1.91 2.76
C SER A 11 6.90 2.05 2.13
N ALA A 12 5.87 2.35 2.91
CA ALA A 12 4.54 2.62 2.38
C ALA A 12 4.49 3.98 1.66
N PHE A 13 5.13 5.01 2.21
CA PHE A 13 5.26 6.30 1.52
C PHE A 13 6.06 6.17 0.22
N LEU A 14 7.08 5.30 0.20
CA LEU A 14 7.81 4.96 -1.01
C LEU A 14 6.90 4.31 -2.07
N CYS A 15 6.06 3.35 -1.69
CA CYS A 15 5.15 2.71 -2.67
C CYS A 15 4.11 3.70 -3.21
N ILE A 16 3.55 4.57 -2.35
CA ILE A 16 2.62 5.62 -2.78
C ILE A 16 3.30 6.57 -3.74
N SER A 17 4.54 7.00 -3.48
CA SER A 17 5.27 7.89 -4.38
C SER A 17 5.57 7.23 -5.72
N VAL A 18 5.87 5.93 -5.75
CA VAL A 18 6.02 5.15 -7.00
C VAL A 18 4.72 5.12 -7.79
N ILE A 19 3.58 4.84 -7.15
CA ILE A 19 2.27 4.83 -7.82
C ILE A 19 2.01 6.21 -8.44
N VAL A 20 2.13 7.28 -7.65
CA VAL A 20 1.89 8.65 -8.13
C VAL A 20 2.84 9.01 -9.28
N ALA A 21 4.12 8.63 -9.19
CA ALA A 21 5.10 8.90 -10.23
C ALA A 21 4.76 8.17 -11.55
N VAL A 22 4.40 6.89 -11.50
CA VAL A 22 4.01 6.13 -12.70
C VAL A 22 2.75 6.71 -13.33
N PHE A 23 1.76 7.09 -12.53
CA PHE A 23 0.54 7.73 -13.03
C PHE A 23 0.82 9.09 -13.68
N LEU A 24 1.67 9.91 -13.07
CA LEU A 24 2.07 11.20 -13.62
C LEU A 24 2.80 11.02 -14.95
N ILE A 25 3.74 10.07 -15.03
CA ILE A 25 4.45 9.73 -16.28
C ILE A 25 3.47 9.24 -17.34
N GLY A 26 2.56 8.34 -16.98
CA GLY A 26 1.55 7.80 -17.90
C GLY A 26 0.63 8.89 -18.43
N TYR A 27 0.21 9.84 -17.59
CA TYR A 27 -0.57 11.00 -18.00
C TYR A 27 0.20 11.90 -18.97
N ILE A 28 1.44 12.28 -18.62
CA ILE A 28 2.29 13.15 -19.47
C ILE A 28 2.59 12.49 -20.83
N ARG A 29 2.79 11.17 -20.84
CA ARG A 29 3.10 10.40 -22.06
C ARG A 29 1.86 9.97 -22.85
N GLY A 30 0.65 10.25 -22.35
CA GLY A 30 -0.60 9.84 -23.00
C GLY A 30 -0.77 8.32 -23.08
N TRP A 31 -0.28 7.57 -22.10
CA TRP A 31 -0.45 6.12 -22.07
C TRP A 31 -1.90 5.73 -21.80
N LEU A 32 -2.34 4.63 -22.40
CA LEU A 32 -3.61 4.01 -22.03
C LEU A 32 -3.61 3.66 -20.54
N MET A 33 -4.72 3.91 -19.86
CA MET A 33 -4.87 3.66 -18.43
C MET A 33 -4.44 2.25 -18.02
N THR A 34 -4.78 1.25 -18.83
CA THR A 34 -4.37 -0.15 -18.61
C THR A 34 -2.86 -0.34 -18.52
N HIS A 35 -2.09 0.33 -19.39
CA HIS A 35 -0.63 0.23 -19.38
C HIS A 35 -0.07 0.89 -18.13
N THR A 36 -0.58 2.07 -17.76
CA THR A 36 -0.19 2.78 -16.54
C THR A 36 -0.44 1.92 -15.30
N LEU A 37 -1.58 1.25 -15.22
CA LEU A 37 -1.92 0.34 -14.12
C LEU A 37 -0.98 -0.87 -14.05
N ILE A 38 -0.70 -1.52 -15.18
CA ILE A 38 0.22 -2.67 -15.23
C ILE A 38 1.62 -2.25 -14.76
N ILE A 39 2.12 -1.12 -15.24
CA ILE A 39 3.44 -0.61 -14.88
C ILE A 39 3.49 -0.23 -13.40
N ALA A 40 2.44 0.41 -12.87
CA ALA A 40 2.37 0.79 -11.47
C ALA A 40 2.37 -0.44 -10.56
N ASN A 41 1.56 -1.45 -10.88
CA ASN A 41 1.54 -2.74 -10.17
C ASN A 41 2.91 -3.41 -10.17
N PHE A 42 3.55 -3.49 -11.34
CA PHE A 42 4.86 -4.12 -11.46
C PHE A 42 5.95 -3.34 -10.72
N ALA A 43 5.95 -2.01 -10.78
CA ALA A 43 6.92 -1.17 -10.07
C ALA A 43 6.79 -1.31 -8.55
N VAL A 44 5.56 -1.29 -8.02
CA VAL A 44 5.31 -1.53 -6.60
C VAL A 44 5.74 -2.95 -6.21
N PHE A 45 5.45 -3.95 -7.05
CA PHE A 45 5.90 -5.32 -6.84
C PHE A 45 7.43 -5.43 -6.75
N LEU A 46 8.20 -4.68 -7.54
CA LEU A 46 9.67 -4.67 -7.43
C LEU A 46 10.20 -4.06 -6.12
N VAL A 47 9.47 -3.09 -5.55
CA VAL A 47 9.81 -2.48 -4.25
C VAL A 47 9.43 -3.38 -3.07
N THR A 48 8.46 -4.27 -3.27
CA THR A 48 7.85 -5.04 -2.19
C THR A 48 8.77 -6.08 -1.52
N PRO A 49 9.61 -6.89 -2.22
CA PRO A 49 10.41 -7.95 -1.61
C PRO A 49 11.25 -7.57 -0.38
N PRO A 50 12.03 -6.47 -0.38
CA PRO A 50 12.81 -6.08 0.80
C PRO A 50 11.97 -5.61 1.99
N PHE A 51 10.72 -5.20 1.77
CA PHE A 51 9.82 -4.64 2.80
C PHE A 51 8.48 -5.40 2.87
N TYR A 52 8.53 -6.69 2.54
CA TYR A 52 7.31 -7.50 2.34
C TYR A 52 6.43 -7.51 3.58
N ARG A 53 7.03 -7.63 4.77
CA ARG A 53 6.30 -7.65 6.04
C ARG A 53 5.63 -6.31 6.29
N GLU A 54 6.35 -5.22 6.10
CA GLU A 54 5.91 -3.85 6.35
C GLU A 54 4.82 -3.41 5.38
N ILE A 55 4.94 -3.77 4.09
CA ILE A 55 4.02 -3.33 3.04
C ILE A 55 2.75 -4.19 3.01
N VAL A 56 2.91 -5.53 3.01
CA VAL A 56 1.77 -6.46 2.84
C VAL A 56 1.02 -6.65 4.15
N TYR A 57 1.76 -6.84 5.25
CA TYR A 57 1.18 -7.17 6.54
C TYR A 57 1.22 -6.00 7.53
N GLY A 58 2.02 -4.96 7.32
CA GLY A 58 2.36 -4.06 8.42
C GLY A 58 3.27 -4.74 9.43
N PHE A 59 3.95 -3.93 10.25
CA PHE A 59 4.94 -4.42 11.20
C PHE A 59 4.34 -4.58 12.60
N TYR A 60 4.59 -5.74 13.23
CA TYR A 60 4.31 -5.99 14.64
C TYR A 60 5.62 -6.32 15.36
N GLY A 61 6.22 -5.34 16.02
CA GLY A 61 7.46 -5.53 16.76
C GLY A 61 7.79 -4.36 17.66
N HIS A 62 8.41 -4.64 18.81
CA HIS A 62 8.84 -3.66 19.81
C HIS A 62 7.75 -2.67 20.29
N GLY A 63 6.49 -3.10 20.35
CA GLY A 63 5.38 -2.27 20.85
C GLY A 63 4.86 -1.21 19.88
N LEU A 64 5.39 -1.14 18.64
CA LEU A 64 4.80 -0.36 17.56
C LEU A 64 4.00 -1.29 16.63
N ILE A 65 2.75 -0.92 16.39
CA ILE A 65 1.91 -1.52 15.35
C ILE A 65 1.92 -0.53 14.19
N CYS A 66 2.56 -0.89 13.08
CA CYS A 66 2.51 -0.07 11.87
C CYS A 66 1.42 -0.59 10.93
N ALA A 67 0.66 0.31 10.31
CA ALA A 67 -0.21 -0.09 9.22
C ALA A 67 0.61 -0.56 8.00
N GLY A 68 -0.03 -1.33 7.13
CA GLY A 68 0.51 -1.73 5.83
C GLY A 68 -0.28 -1.02 4.71
N LEU A 69 0.04 -1.35 3.47
CA LEU A 69 -0.74 -0.92 2.30
C LEU A 69 -1.77 -1.96 1.84
N GLY A 70 -1.61 -3.20 2.30
CA GLY A 70 -2.62 -4.25 2.10
C GLY A 70 -3.90 -3.98 2.90
N PHE A 71 -5.05 -4.31 2.32
CA PHE A 71 -6.32 -4.21 3.02
C PHE A 71 -6.40 -5.27 4.13
N ARG A 72 -6.72 -4.85 5.36
CA ARG A 72 -6.87 -5.76 6.51
C ARG A 72 -8.28 -5.68 7.08
N PRO A 73 -9.05 -6.78 7.03
CA PRO A 73 -10.40 -6.82 7.62
C PRO A 73 -10.39 -6.59 9.13
N ILE A 74 -9.27 -6.82 9.81
CA ILE A 74 -9.19 -6.65 11.27
C ILE A 74 -9.44 -5.20 11.71
N TYR A 75 -9.07 -4.22 10.87
CA TYR A 75 -9.37 -2.80 11.10
C TYR A 75 -10.85 -2.46 10.94
N LEU A 76 -11.68 -3.38 10.41
CA LEU A 76 -13.14 -3.28 10.40
C LEU A 76 -13.79 -3.95 11.62
N SER A 77 -13.06 -4.86 12.30
CA SER A 77 -13.60 -5.67 13.39
C SER A 77 -13.46 -5.06 14.79
N SER A 78 -12.55 -4.09 14.95
CA SER A 78 -12.30 -3.38 16.21
C SER A 78 -12.69 -1.91 16.08
N ILE A 79 -13.75 -1.51 16.81
CA ILE A 79 -14.37 -0.16 16.82
C ILE A 79 -13.37 0.98 17.10
N SER A 80 -12.20 0.68 17.68
CA SER A 80 -11.15 1.65 18.03
C SER A 80 -10.22 2.05 16.87
N PHE A 81 -10.27 1.35 15.74
CA PHE A 81 -9.46 1.67 14.56
C PHE A 81 -10.40 2.00 13.40
N LEU A 82 -10.26 3.18 12.79
CA LEU A 82 -10.93 3.42 11.51
C LEU A 82 -10.28 2.54 10.44
N PRO A 83 -11.04 2.08 9.43
CA PRO A 83 -10.43 1.58 8.22
C PRO A 83 -9.57 2.69 7.63
N GLU A 84 -8.29 2.39 7.44
CA GLU A 84 -7.34 3.25 6.78
C GLU A 84 -7.79 3.43 5.31
N TRP A 85 -8.56 4.49 5.03
CA TRP A 85 -9.28 4.66 3.76
C TRP A 85 -8.36 4.58 2.53
N TYR A 86 -7.08 4.94 2.67
CA TYR A 86 -6.10 4.82 1.60
C TYR A 86 -5.86 3.35 1.18
N THR A 87 -6.11 2.37 2.04
CA THR A 87 -5.98 0.94 1.73
C THR A 87 -7.00 0.46 0.69
N PHE A 88 -8.13 1.15 0.51
CA PHE A 88 -9.06 0.82 -0.57
C PHE A 88 -8.43 0.94 -1.96
N LEU A 89 -7.59 1.96 -2.16
CA LEU A 89 -6.90 2.20 -3.42
C LEU A 89 -5.55 1.49 -3.46
N THR A 90 -4.78 1.57 -2.37
CA THR A 90 -3.40 1.04 -2.36
C THR A 90 -3.36 -0.49 -2.33
N SER A 91 -4.37 -1.16 -1.76
CA SER A 91 -4.42 -2.63 -1.78
C SER A 91 -4.49 -3.23 -3.18
N MET A 92 -5.02 -2.51 -4.17
CA MET A 92 -5.05 -2.94 -5.56
C MET A 92 -3.65 -3.09 -6.17
N PHE A 93 -2.64 -2.43 -5.58
CA PHE A 93 -1.25 -2.46 -6.06
C PHE A 93 -0.37 -3.43 -5.29
N ILE A 94 -0.85 -3.96 -4.16
CA ILE A 94 -0.07 -4.86 -3.30
C ILE A 94 -0.35 -6.31 -3.67
N HIS A 95 0.69 -7.02 -4.08
CA HIS A 95 0.61 -8.43 -4.46
C HIS A 95 1.42 -9.28 -3.48
N GLY A 96 0.80 -10.35 -2.97
CA GLY A 96 1.37 -11.20 -1.93
C GLY A 96 2.41 -12.21 -2.41
N GLY A 97 2.60 -12.36 -3.72
CA GLY A 97 3.54 -13.28 -4.35
C GLY A 97 3.55 -13.13 -5.88
N PHE A 98 4.48 -13.79 -6.57
CA PHE A 98 4.67 -13.63 -8.03
C PHE A 98 3.50 -14.14 -8.89
N PHE A 99 2.78 -15.15 -8.42
CA PHE A 99 1.62 -15.73 -9.13
C PHE A 99 0.30 -15.05 -8.78
N HIS A 100 0.31 -14.16 -7.79
CA HIS A 100 -0.85 -13.38 -7.35
C HIS A 100 -0.79 -12.02 -8.03
#